data_AF-A0A0R3RVQ0-F1
#
_entry.id   AF-A0A0R3RVQ0-F1
#
_cell.length_a   1.000
_cell.length_b   1.000
_cell.length_c   1.000
_cell.angle_alpha   90.00
_cell.angle_beta   90.00
_cell.angle_gamma   90.00
#
_symmetry.space_group_name_H-M   'P 1'
#
loop_
_entity.id
_entity.type
_entity.pdbx_description
1 polymer ?
#
loop_
_entity_poly.entity_id
_entity_poly.type
_entity_poly.pdbx_seq_one_letter_code
_entity_poly.pdbx_strand_id
1 'polypeptide(L)'
;MASMLIVSFIMIPSWIAAFVIAFAIFSIDIGVIGFMTFWGVRLESVSIITVIMSIGFAVDLSAHIGYAYVKSDGDRHTKAIKALETIGWPVFMGALSTVLGILVLATVQAYIVQIFFKTVFLVIIFSMIHGLILLPIFLTIILK
;
A
#
# COMPACT_ATOMS: atom_id res chain seq x y z
N MET A 1 -4.33 -4.28 -11.73
CA MET A 1 -3.95 -5.51 -10.99
C MET A 1 -3.16 -6.51 -11.83
N ALA A 2 -3.62 -6.94 -13.02
CA ALA A 2 -2.90 -7.94 -13.83
C ALA A 2 -1.44 -7.54 -14.15
N SER A 3 -1.21 -6.28 -14.55
CA SER A 3 0.14 -5.75 -14.76
C SER A 3 1.02 -5.79 -13.51
N MET A 4 0.44 -5.57 -12.32
CA MET A 4 1.15 -5.55 -11.05
C MET A 4 1.53 -6.94 -10.55
N LEU A 5 0.68 -7.94 -10.84
CA LEU A 5 1.04 -9.35 -10.65
C LEU A 5 2.25 -9.73 -11.51
N ILE A 6 2.25 -9.32 -12.78
CA ILE A 6 3.38 -9.57 -13.70
C ILE A 6 4.66 -8.92 -13.16
N VAL A 7 4.61 -7.66 -12.74
CA VAL A 7 5.78 -6.97 -12.16
C VAL A 7 6.24 -7.65 -10.88
N SER A 8 5.32 -8.05 -10.00
CA SER A 8 5.65 -8.75 -8.76
C SER A 8 6.28 -10.12 -9.02
N PHE A 9 5.83 -10.84 -10.06
CA PHE A 9 6.45 -12.10 -10.50
C PHE A 9 7.87 -11.91 -11.04
N ILE A 10 8.13 -10.82 -11.76
CA ILE A 10 9.46 -10.50 -12.29
C ILE A 10 10.40 -10.09 -11.16
N MET A 11 9.92 -9.33 -10.19
CA MET A 11 10.77 -8.71 -9.15
C MET A 11 11.04 -9.64 -7.95
N ILE A 12 10.14 -10.57 -7.65
CA ILE A 12 10.22 -11.43 -6.46
C ILE A 12 10.43 -12.89 -6.88
N PRO A 13 11.55 -13.54 -6.49
CA PRO A 13 11.88 -14.91 -6.89
C PRO A 13 10.88 -16.00 -6.46
N SER A 14 9.96 -15.70 -5.53
CA SER A 14 9.02 -16.67 -4.96
C SER A 14 7.57 -16.40 -5.38
N TRP A 15 6.92 -17.41 -5.95
CA TRP A 15 5.54 -17.29 -6.46
C TRP A 15 4.52 -17.05 -5.35
N ILE A 16 4.76 -17.61 -4.17
CA ILE A 16 3.87 -17.50 -3.01
C ILE A 16 3.84 -16.06 -2.49
N ALA A 17 4.99 -15.38 -2.40
CA ALA A 17 5.03 -13.99 -1.95
C ALA A 17 4.31 -13.05 -2.94
N ALA A 18 4.40 -13.31 -4.25
CA ALA A 18 3.69 -12.53 -5.26
C ALA A 18 2.16 -12.63 -5.08
N PHE A 19 1.63 -13.81 -4.77
CA PHE A 19 0.21 -13.99 -4.46
C PHE A 19 -0.21 -13.26 -3.18
N VAL A 20 0.62 -13.32 -2.12
CA VAL A 20 0.35 -12.60 -0.86
C VAL A 20 0.30 -11.09 -1.08
N ILE A 21 1.23 -10.55 -1.88
CA ILE A 21 1.25 -9.12 -2.25
C ILE A 21 0.00 -8.76 -3.05
N ALA A 22 -0.39 -9.57 -4.04
CA ALA A 22 -1.59 -9.32 -4.83
C ALA A 22 -2.86 -9.33 -3.96
N PHE A 23 -2.95 -10.24 -2.99
CA PHE A 23 -4.04 -10.29 -2.03
C PHE A 23 -4.06 -9.06 -1.11
N ALA A 24 -2.90 -8.61 -0.65
CA ALA A 24 -2.80 -7.39 0.16
C ALA A 24 -3.27 -6.15 -0.63
N ILE A 25 -2.87 -6.00 -1.90
CA ILE A 25 -3.32 -4.91 -2.78
C ILE A 25 -4.84 -4.97 -2.96
N PHE A 26 -5.40 -6.16 -3.22
CA PHE A 26 -6.84 -6.33 -3.36
C PHE A 26 -7.61 -5.92 -2.09
N SER A 27 -7.08 -6.29 -0.92
CA SER A 27 -7.64 -5.89 0.38
C SER A 27 -7.61 -4.37 0.58
N ILE A 28 -6.52 -3.70 0.18
CA ILE A 28 -6.41 -2.23 0.23
C ILE A 28 -7.48 -1.60 -0.66
N ASP A 29 -7.63 -2.05 -1.90
CA ASP A 29 -8.60 -1.49 -2.85
C ASP A 29 -10.04 -1.63 -2.35
N ILE A 30 -10.40 -2.81 -1.82
CA ILE A 30 -11.71 -3.02 -1.19
C ILE A 30 -11.90 -2.10 0.02
N GLY A 31 -10.88 -1.97 0.87
CA GLY A 31 -10.92 -1.09 2.04
C GLY A 31 -11.15 0.37 1.66
N VAL A 32 -10.42 0.86 0.67
CA VAL A 32 -10.54 2.23 0.16
C VAL A 32 -11.93 2.48 -0.41
N ILE A 33 -12.43 1.60 -1.30
CA ILE A 33 -13.77 1.74 -1.91
C ILE A 33 -14.87 1.67 -0.84
N GLY A 34 -14.73 0.77 0.14
CA GLY A 34 -15.67 0.63 1.26
C GLY A 34 -15.75 1.90 2.11
N PHE A 35 -14.59 2.43 2.52
CA PHE A 35 -14.53 3.65 3.34
C PHE A 35 -14.89 4.92 2.56
N MET A 36 -14.64 4.97 1.25
CA MET A 36 -15.11 6.06 0.39
C MET A 36 -16.63 6.18 0.42
N THR A 37 -17.33 5.04 0.39
CA THR A 37 -18.79 5.00 0.47
C THR A 37 -19.27 5.50 1.84
N PHE A 38 -18.60 5.10 2.92
CA PHE A 38 -18.91 5.57 4.28
C PHE A 38 -18.68 7.08 4.47
N TRP A 39 -17.66 7.64 3.82
CA TRP A 39 -17.36 9.07 3.87
C TRP A 39 -18.18 9.91 2.86
N GLY A 40 -19.17 9.29 2.19
CA GLY A 40 -20.07 9.95 1.25
C GLY A 40 -19.37 10.41 -0.04
N VAL A 41 -18.23 9.82 -0.39
CA VAL A 41 -17.50 10.12 -1.62
C VAL A 41 -18.13 9.34 -2.77
N ARG A 42 -18.62 10.04 -3.79
CA ARG A 42 -19.16 9.42 -4.99
C ARG A 42 -18.04 8.91 -5.90
N LEU A 43 -18.31 7.81 -6.60
CA LEU A 43 -17.45 7.28 -7.66
C LEU A 43 -17.55 8.15 -8.91
N GLU A 44 -16.82 9.26 -8.91
CA GLU A 44 -16.64 10.16 -10.05
C GLU A 44 -15.24 9.99 -10.65
N SER A 45 -14.99 10.52 -11.85
CA SER A 45 -13.71 10.35 -12.59
C SER A 45 -12.47 10.63 -11.74
N VAL A 46 -12.53 11.66 -10.89
CA VAL A 46 -11.42 12.04 -9.99
C VAL A 46 -11.16 10.96 -8.94
N SER A 47 -12.22 10.41 -8.35
CA SER A 47 -12.11 9.34 -7.36
C SER A 47 -11.57 8.04 -7.97
N ILE A 48 -11.93 7.74 -9.23
CA ILE A 48 -11.42 6.58 -9.97
C ILE A 48 -9.91 6.71 -10.20
N ILE A 49 -9.44 7.90 -10.57
CA ILE A 49 -7.99 8.17 -10.70
C ILE A 49 -7.27 7.92 -9.37
N THR A 50 -7.85 8.36 -8.25
CA THR A 50 -7.23 8.13 -6.93
C THR A 50 -7.24 6.66 -6.50
N VAL A 51 -8.25 5.88 -6.90
CA VAL A 51 -8.25 4.42 -6.69
C VAL A 51 -7.17 3.76 -7.55
N ILE A 52 -7.00 4.15 -8.81
CA ILE A 52 -5.90 3.65 -9.66
C ILE A 52 -4.54 4.01 -9.04
N MET A 53 -4.40 5.22 -8.50
CA MET A 53 -3.20 5.65 -7.78
C MET A 53 -2.93 4.79 -6.53
N SER A 54 -3.97 4.35 -5.82
CA SER A 54 -3.87 3.40 -4.69
C SER A 54 -3.16 2.12 -5.08
N ILE A 55 -3.48 1.56 -6.25
CA ILE A 55 -2.82 0.35 -6.74
C ILE A 55 -1.31 0.58 -6.91
N GLY A 56 -0.92 1.77 -7.40
CA GLY A 56 0.49 2.16 -7.52
C GLY A 56 1.20 2.25 -6.17
N PHE A 57 0.61 2.97 -5.21
CA PHE A 57 1.18 3.10 -3.86
C PHE A 57 1.26 1.76 -3.11
N ALA A 58 0.20 0.94 -3.19
CA ALA A 58 0.13 -0.36 -2.54
C ALA A 58 1.23 -1.30 -3.08
N VAL A 59 1.46 -1.31 -4.40
CA VAL A 59 2.51 -2.11 -5.03
C VAL A 59 3.89 -1.63 -4.61
N ASP A 60 4.15 -0.33 -4.65
CA ASP A 60 5.46 0.22 -4.31
C ASP A 60 5.90 -0.18 -2.89
N LEU A 61 5.02 0.03 -1.91
CA LEU A 61 5.26 -0.33 -0.52
C LEU A 61 5.44 -1.83 -0.32
N SER A 62 4.53 -2.63 -0.90
CA SER A 62 4.53 -4.08 -0.74
C SER A 62 5.72 -4.75 -1.42
N ALA A 63 6.13 -4.23 -2.57
CA ALA A 63 7.22 -4.80 -3.36
C ALA A 63 8.58 -4.51 -2.73
N HIS A 64 8.79 -3.29 -2.18
CA HIS A 64 10.00 -2.97 -1.44
C HIS A 64 10.16 -3.86 -0.19
N ILE A 65 9.11 -3.96 0.64
CA ILE A 65 9.15 -4.77 1.87
C ILE A 65 9.27 -6.26 1.54
N GLY A 66 8.51 -6.76 0.56
CA GLY A 66 8.58 -8.15 0.11
C GLY A 66 9.96 -8.52 -0.43
N TYR A 67 10.58 -7.65 -1.22
CA TYR A 67 11.94 -7.85 -1.72
C TYR A 67 12.97 -7.86 -0.58
N ALA A 68 12.91 -6.91 0.35
CA ALA A 68 13.80 -6.89 1.51
C ALA A 68 13.63 -8.13 2.41
N TYR A 69 12.41 -8.65 2.56
CA TYR A 69 12.15 -9.90 3.28
C TYR A 69 12.81 -11.09 2.60
N VAL A 70 12.64 -11.25 1.28
CA VAL A 70 13.21 -12.38 0.52
C VAL A 70 14.73 -12.32 0.49
N LYS A 71 15.32 -11.13 0.42
CA LYS A 71 16.77 -10.92 0.42
C LYS A 71 17.41 -11.07 1.81
N SER A 72 16.63 -10.94 2.89
CA SER A 72 17.16 -11.03 4.25
C SER A 72 17.49 -12.48 4.64
N ASP A 73 18.62 -12.65 5.32
CA ASP A 73 19.06 -13.94 5.87
C ASP A 73 18.59 -14.12 7.32
N GLY A 74 18.22 -15.35 7.67
CA GLY A 74 17.82 -15.74 9.03
C GLY A 74 16.51 -16.54 9.07
N ASP A 75 16.00 -16.77 10.28
CA ASP A 75 14.67 -17.32 10.50
C ASP A 75 13.58 -16.33 10.03
N ARG A 76 12.36 -16.83 9.77
CA ARG A 76 11.22 -16.03 9.27
C ARG A 76 11.03 -14.76 10.08
N HIS A 77 11.05 -14.86 11.40
CA HIS A 77 10.88 -13.70 12.28
C HIS A 77 12.03 -12.71 12.12
N THR A 78 13.27 -13.20 12.04
CA THR A 78 14.45 -12.36 11.80
C THR A 78 14.39 -11.68 10.45
N LYS A 79 13.90 -12.36 9.40
CA LYS A 79 13.72 -11.77 8.07
C LYS A 79 12.71 -10.63 8.08
N ALA A 80 11.58 -10.79 8.77
CA ALA A 80 10.57 -9.73 8.91
C ALA A 80 11.12 -8.52 9.66
N ILE A 81 11.83 -8.75 10.76
CA ILE A 81 12.45 -7.67 11.54
C ILE A 81 13.47 -6.92 10.68
N LYS A 82 14.40 -7.62 10.03
CA LYS A 82 15.42 -7.00 9.15
C LYS A 82 14.81 -6.23 7.98
N ALA A 83 13.77 -6.77 7.35
CA ALA A 83 13.08 -6.09 6.27
C ALA A 83 12.44 -4.78 6.75
N LEU A 84 11.80 -4.80 7.93
CA LEU A 84 11.17 -3.63 8.52
C LEU A 84 12.21 -2.61 9.03
N GLU A 85 13.33 -3.04 9.61
CA GLU A 85 14.44 -2.18 10.01
C GLU A 85 15.06 -1.47 8.80
N THR A 86 15.19 -2.17 7.67
CA THR A 86 15.85 -1.62 6.48
C THR A 86 14.95 -0.66 5.70
N ILE A 87 13.67 -1.02 5.51
CA ILE A 87 12.76 -0.31 4.60
C ILE A 87 11.58 0.36 5.30
N GLY A 88 11.23 -0.07 6.51
CA GLY A 88 10.04 0.44 7.22
C GLY A 88 10.11 1.93 7.52
N TRP A 89 11.27 2.44 7.98
CA TRP A 89 11.42 3.87 8.27
C TRP A 89 11.39 4.77 7.03
N PRO A 90 12.15 4.48 5.94
CA PRO A 90 12.02 5.20 4.68
C PRO A 90 10.59 5.23 4.14
N VAL A 91 9.89 4.09 4.16
CA VAL A 91 8.49 3.97 3.73
C VAL A 91 7.56 4.86 4.56
N PHE A 92 7.70 4.80 5.89
CA PHE A 92 6.89 5.59 6.81
C PHE A 92 7.06 7.10 6.55
N MET A 93 8.31 7.54 6.39
CA MET A 93 8.62 8.94 6.08
C MET A 93 8.09 9.37 4.71
N GLY A 94 8.20 8.51 3.69
CA GLY A 94 7.63 8.76 2.37
C GLY A 94 6.12 8.94 2.41
N ALA A 95 5.41 8.06 3.11
CA ALA A 95 3.96 8.16 3.30
C ALA A 95 3.57 9.42 4.08
N LEU A 96 4.28 9.73 5.19
CA LEU A 96 4.05 10.93 5.99
C LEU A 96 4.24 12.22 5.18
N SER A 97 5.29 12.28 4.35
CA SER A 97 5.54 13.43 3.47
C SER A 97 4.40 13.66 2.47
N THR A 98 3.78 12.59 1.99
CA THR A 98 2.63 12.67 1.07
C THR A 98 1.39 13.18 1.80
N VAL A 99 1.14 12.71 3.02
CA VAL A 99 0.03 13.22 3.86
C VAL A 99 0.21 14.72 4.15
N LEU A 100 1.42 15.14 4.51
CA LEU A 100 1.72 16.56 4.74
C LEU A 100 1.55 17.39 3.45
N GLY A 101 1.96 16.85 2.30
CA GLY A 101 1.81 17.50 1.00
C GLY A 101 0.34 17.73 0.61
N ILE A 102 -0.55 16.77 0.85
CA ILE A 102 -1.98 16.92 0.56
C ILE A 102 -2.73 17.71 1.63
N LEU A 103 -2.16 17.92 2.82
CA LEU A 103 -2.84 18.60 3.93
C LEU A 103 -3.31 20.01 3.54
N VAL A 104 -2.56 20.71 2.70
CA VAL A 104 -2.94 22.03 2.18
C VAL A 104 -4.26 22.00 1.40
N LEU A 105 -4.53 20.88 0.71
CA LEU A 105 -5.75 20.70 -0.08
C LEU A 105 -7.00 20.60 0.79
N ALA A 106 -6.86 20.24 2.08
CA ALA A 106 -7.96 20.22 3.03
C ALA A 106 -8.57 21.61 3.27
N THR A 107 -7.80 22.68 3.04
CA THR A 107 -8.27 24.07 3.22
C THR A 107 -9.03 24.61 2.01
N VAL A 108 -8.97 23.91 0.87
CA VAL A 108 -9.60 24.35 -0.39
C VAL A 108 -11.07 23.93 -0.41
N GLN A 109 -11.97 24.92 -0.52
CA GLN A 109 -13.43 24.72 -0.53
C GLN A 109 -13.97 24.34 -1.92
N ALA A 110 -13.22 23.54 -2.69
CA ALA A 110 -13.68 23.01 -3.97
C ALA A 110 -14.05 21.54 -3.82
N TYR A 111 -15.27 21.18 -4.24
CA TYR A 111 -15.81 19.81 -4.11
C TYR A 111 -14.84 18.73 -4.64
N ILE A 112 -14.28 18.95 -5.83
CA ILE A 112 -13.32 18.02 -6.46
C ILE A 112 -12.05 17.87 -5.62
N VAL A 113 -11.52 18.97 -5.08
CA VAL A 113 -10.29 18.98 -4.29
C VAL A 113 -10.50 18.28 -2.95
N GLN A 114 -11.66 18.45 -2.33
CA GLN A 114 -11.99 17.74 -1.09
C GLN A 114 -12.14 16.23 -1.30
N ILE A 115 -12.72 15.79 -2.42
CA ILE A 115 -12.77 14.37 -2.77
C ILE A 115 -11.35 13.82 -2.92
N PHE A 116 -10.52 14.50 -3.70
CA PHE A 116 -9.14 14.09 -3.91
C PHE A 116 -8.37 13.98 -2.58
N PHE A 117 -8.49 14.98 -1.71
CA PHE A 117 -7.88 14.94 -0.38
C PHE A 117 -8.36 13.72 0.43
N LYS A 118 -9.67 13.51 0.54
CA LYS A 118 -10.25 12.40 1.31
C LYS A 118 -9.81 11.03 0.78
N THR A 119 -9.84 10.85 -0.54
CA THR A 119 -9.49 9.55 -1.14
C THR A 119 -8.00 9.27 -1.03
N VAL A 120 -7.13 10.23 -1.34
CA VAL A 120 -5.67 10.05 -1.21
C VAL A 120 -5.28 9.84 0.25
N PHE A 121 -5.91 10.55 1.19
CA PHE A 121 -5.69 10.34 2.62
C PHE A 121 -6.05 8.91 3.05
N LEU A 122 -7.23 8.40 2.65
CA LEU A 122 -7.62 7.00 2.91
C LEU A 122 -6.62 6.01 2.32
N VAL A 123 -6.25 6.20 1.05
CA VAL A 123 -5.29 5.34 0.33
C VAL A 123 -3.98 5.21 1.08
N ILE A 124 -3.40 6.32 1.53
CA ILE A 124 -2.11 6.30 2.24
C ILE A 124 -2.23 5.54 3.55
N ILE A 125 -3.28 5.81 4.34
CA ILE A 125 -3.48 5.14 5.64
C ILE A 125 -3.66 3.63 5.45
N PHE A 126 -4.53 3.21 4.54
CA PHE A 126 -4.74 1.78 4.26
C PHE A 126 -3.48 1.10 3.73
N SER A 127 -2.76 1.75 2.81
CA SER A 127 -1.53 1.23 2.25
C SER A 127 -0.42 1.11 3.30
N MET A 128 -0.30 2.06 4.23
CA MET A 128 0.66 1.98 5.35
C MET A 128 0.32 0.82 6.29
N ILE A 129 -0.94 0.67 6.70
CA ILE A 129 -1.35 -0.41 7.60
C ILE A 129 -1.10 -1.77 6.95
N HIS A 130 -1.51 -1.93 5.69
CA HIS A 130 -1.33 -3.19 4.98
C HIS A 130 0.14 -3.47 4.64
N GLY A 131 0.88 -2.46 4.18
CA GLY A 131 2.28 -2.60 3.77
C GLY A 131 3.22 -2.85 4.95
N LEU A 132 3.10 -2.10 6.04
CA LEU A 132 4.05 -2.16 7.16
C LEU A 132 3.69 -3.23 8.21
N ILE A 133 2.40 -3.52 8.41
CA ILE A 133 1.96 -4.43 9.48
C ILE A 133 1.50 -5.75 8.90
N LEU A 134 0.51 -5.69 8.00
CA LEU A 134 -0.17 -6.88 7.51
C LEU A 134 0.77 -7.75 6.66
N LEU A 135 1.53 -7.13 5.75
CA LEU A 135 2.39 -7.84 4.81
C LEU A 135 3.53 -8.63 5.48
N PRO A 136 4.31 -8.08 6.44
CA PRO A 136 5.32 -8.87 7.17
C PRO A 136 4.72 -10.03 7.97
N ILE A 137 3.53 -9.85 8.55
CA ILE A 137 2.82 -10.91 9.30
C ILE A 137 2.40 -12.04 8.35
N PHE A 138 1.80 -11.71 7.21
CA PHE A 138 1.41 -12.73 6.23
C PHE A 138 2.64 -13.45 5.64
N LEU A 139 3.72 -12.73 5.35
CA LEU A 139 4.96 -13.33 4.86
C LEU A 139 5.61 -14.26 5.89
N THR A 140 5.58 -13.95 7.18
CA THR A 140 6.14 -14.82 8.23
C THR A 140 5.32 -16.08 8.48
N ILE A 141 4.00 -16.02 8.31
CA ILE A 141 3.12 -17.19 8.45
C ILE A 141 3.23 -18.11 7.24
N ILE A 142 3.30 -17.55 6.03
CA ILE A 142 3.16 -18.29 4.77
C ILE A 142 4.51 -18.75 4.21
N LEU A 143 5.53 -17.90 4.22
CA LEU A 143 6.87 -18.28 3.72
C LEU A 143 7.64 -18.97 4.83
N LYS A 144 7.80 -20.30 4.69
CA LYS A 144 8.57 -21.11 5.63
C LYS A 144 10.09 -20.92 5.52
#